data_AF-A0ABD3PLD5-F1
#
_entry.id   AF-A0ABD3PLD5-F1
#
_cell.length_a   1.000
_cell.length_b   1.000
_cell.length_c   1.000
_cell.angle_alpha   90.00
_cell.angle_beta   90.00
_cell.angle_gamma   90.00
#
_symmetry.space_group_name_H-M   'P 1'
#
loop_
_entity.id
_entity.type
_entity.pdbx_description
1 polymer ?
#
loop_
_entity_poly.entity_id
_entity_poly.type
_entity_poly.pdbx_seq_one_letter_code
_entity_poly.pdbx_strand_id
1 'polypeptide(L)'
;MASSGNLNTKVLDALTRLAETLAQLDERGFKDVGESSSSPAQRLHGHETAMDEITRTSAALTLSQADSNAPQSTAPTTQLSHYRIQPPALVEAYALLTTGSQYIHATSTKYTLVSKIDYETEGGNLAVELRKGAELLGTATLAVFSPEMGCGPSAKRYVKQFSRGVIASVISLVEAFENGSAIGGAENHVGAQKTGAVWSACDAIQQLPKGNRNSMRRECMVWIRDCMESVTEFEDIMKSGEREDAEGEDEDDMIEEEMYTPVEMKIVRAAVNVMKCSKNVLGLVMKACDCVGECIENLTTSDSTEIPNSNDATVSRDNKTEMLQWIYALHEVARSIGEGVTDFGILLYPPLDLSDSPTESSLSQQLNNQLQALEKCVTCIHDSSFPLSGMSMQSCMSDEVVEMTERLLNGIKTRVAEVKSAMS
;
A
#
# COMPACT_ATOMS: atom_id res chain seq x y z
N MET A 1 -41.93 -9.21 26.54
CA MET A 1 -41.19 -10.09 25.62
C MET A 1 -40.43 -9.17 24.67
N ALA A 2 -39.13 -8.95 24.94
CA ALA A 2 -38.29 -8.19 24.04
C ALA A 2 -38.15 -8.99 22.74
N SER A 3 -38.48 -8.37 21.60
CA SER A 3 -38.19 -8.95 20.29
C SER A 3 -36.71 -9.35 20.27
N SER A 4 -36.44 -10.65 20.16
CA SER A 4 -35.10 -11.16 19.90
C SER A 4 -34.69 -10.66 18.52
N GLY A 5 -34.12 -9.44 18.46
CA GLY A 5 -33.84 -8.77 17.19
C GLY A 5 -33.05 -9.65 16.24
N ASN A 6 -33.42 -9.60 14.96
CA ASN A 6 -32.82 -10.35 13.85
C ASN A 6 -31.29 -10.36 13.96
N LEU A 7 -30.71 -11.57 14.00
CA LEU A 7 -29.27 -11.76 14.16
C LEU A 7 -28.49 -11.15 12.98
N ASN A 8 -29.05 -11.21 11.77
CA ASN A 8 -28.43 -10.62 10.57
C ASN A 8 -28.28 -9.11 10.74
N THR A 9 -29.32 -8.40 11.18
CA THR A 9 -29.25 -6.95 11.42
C THR A 9 -28.18 -6.60 12.45
N LYS A 10 -28.09 -7.35 13.56
CA LYS A 10 -27.05 -7.13 14.58
C LYS A 10 -25.64 -7.38 14.06
N VAL A 11 -25.47 -8.40 13.22
CA VAL A 11 -24.21 -8.71 12.56
C VAL A 11 -23.84 -7.60 11.58
N LEU A 12 -24.80 -7.14 10.76
CA LEU A 12 -24.60 -6.05 9.82
C LEU A 12 -24.12 -4.79 10.53
N ASP A 13 -24.78 -4.38 11.62
CA ASP A 13 -24.37 -3.23 12.43
C ASP A 13 -22.94 -3.39 12.97
N ALA A 14 -22.57 -4.59 13.42
CA ALA A 14 -21.22 -4.86 13.92
C ALA A 14 -20.16 -4.81 12.82
N LEU A 15 -20.45 -5.37 11.66
CA LEU A 15 -19.56 -5.33 10.50
C LEU A 15 -19.38 -3.90 9.98
N THR A 16 -20.44 -3.11 9.91
CA THR A 16 -20.38 -1.70 9.51
C THR A 16 -19.51 -0.89 10.46
N ARG A 17 -19.67 -1.03 11.77
CA ARG A 17 -18.79 -0.39 12.76
C ARG A 17 -17.32 -0.82 12.62
N LEU A 18 -17.08 -2.10 12.32
CA LEU A 18 -15.73 -2.59 12.07
C LEU A 18 -15.15 -1.95 10.80
N ALA A 19 -15.92 -1.89 9.71
CA ALA A 19 -15.51 -1.26 8.46
C ALA A 19 -15.16 0.22 8.64
N GLU A 20 -15.96 0.96 9.41
CA GLU A 20 -15.69 2.35 9.79
C GLU A 20 -14.40 2.48 10.62
N THR A 21 -14.21 1.59 11.60
CA THR A 21 -13.00 1.57 12.43
C THR A 21 -11.76 1.35 11.57
N LEU A 22 -11.79 0.39 10.65
CA LEU A 22 -10.69 0.13 9.73
C LEU A 22 -10.48 1.29 8.76
N ALA A 23 -11.54 1.99 8.35
CA ALA A 23 -11.44 3.13 7.45
C ALA A 23 -10.60 4.27 8.04
N GLN A 24 -10.75 4.52 9.34
CA GLN A 24 -10.10 5.61 10.06
C GLN A 24 -8.62 5.34 10.44
N LEU A 25 -8.08 4.14 10.17
CA LEU A 25 -6.73 3.76 10.62
C LEU A 25 -5.58 4.61 10.06
N ASP A 26 -5.79 5.33 8.96
CA ASP A 26 -4.74 6.20 8.37
C ASP A 26 -4.89 7.66 8.82
N GLU A 27 -6.13 8.10 9.09
CA GLU A 27 -6.46 9.48 9.47
C GLU A 27 -6.11 9.79 10.93
N ARG A 28 -6.12 8.76 11.78
CA ARG A 28 -5.74 8.86 13.20
C ARG A 28 -4.23 8.91 13.43
N GLY A 29 -3.42 9.33 12.44
CA GLY A 29 -1.98 9.52 12.62
C GLY A 29 -1.74 10.18 13.98
N PHE A 30 -1.16 9.41 14.92
CA PHE A 30 -1.14 9.56 16.38
C PHE A 30 -1.19 11.01 16.90
N LYS A 31 -2.31 11.70 16.74
CA LYS A 31 -2.47 13.10 17.15
C LYS A 31 -3.07 13.24 18.54
N ASP A 32 -3.54 12.16 19.16
CA ASP A 32 -4.11 12.21 20.51
C ASP A 32 -3.96 10.88 21.26
N VAL A 33 -2.92 10.79 22.08
CA VAL A 33 -2.97 10.04 23.36
C VAL A 33 -2.33 10.92 24.44
N GLY A 34 -2.72 12.20 24.47
CA GLY A 34 -2.73 12.98 25.70
C GLY A 34 -4.16 12.94 26.21
N GLU A 35 -4.38 12.47 27.44
CA GLU A 35 -5.68 12.58 28.14
C GLU A 35 -6.81 11.62 27.70
N SER A 36 -6.59 10.31 27.74
CA SER A 36 -7.62 9.42 28.30
C SER A 36 -7.00 8.13 28.84
N SER A 37 -7.15 7.90 30.14
CA SER A 37 -6.53 6.81 30.90
C SER A 37 -7.18 5.44 30.69
N SER A 38 -7.50 5.07 29.44
CA SER A 38 -8.00 3.73 29.12
C SER A 38 -7.12 3.09 28.05
N SER A 39 -6.42 2.02 28.42
CA SER A 39 -5.60 1.21 27.51
C SER A 39 -6.44 0.70 26.32
N PRO A 40 -5.92 0.70 25.08
CA PRO A 40 -6.57 0.06 23.94
C PRO A 40 -6.94 -1.42 24.19
N ALA A 41 -6.21 -2.12 25.06
CA ALA A 41 -6.53 -3.48 25.49
C ALA A 41 -7.84 -3.57 26.32
N GLN A 42 -8.21 -2.51 27.05
CA GLN A 42 -9.45 -2.46 27.82
C GLN A 42 -10.70 -2.24 26.95
N ARG A 43 -10.57 -1.67 25.76
CA ARG A 43 -11.70 -1.55 24.81
C ARG A 43 -12.03 -2.87 24.12
N LEU A 44 -11.11 -3.84 24.11
CA LEU A 44 -11.35 -5.21 23.64
C LEU A 44 -11.90 -6.15 24.72
N HIS A 45 -11.65 -5.91 26.01
CA HIS A 45 -12.23 -6.71 27.11
C HIS A 45 -13.75 -6.56 27.27
N GLY A 46 -14.38 -5.54 26.67
CA GLY A 46 -15.84 -5.42 26.60
C GLY A 46 -16.52 -6.47 25.71
N HIS A 47 -15.76 -7.25 24.96
CA HIS A 47 -16.22 -8.31 24.04
C HIS A 47 -15.97 -9.73 24.56
N GLU A 48 -15.49 -9.89 25.80
CA GLU A 48 -14.93 -11.15 26.32
C GLU A 48 -15.98 -12.11 26.94
N THR A 49 -17.27 -11.76 26.99
CA THR A 49 -18.31 -12.61 27.62
C THR A 49 -19.06 -13.55 26.66
N ALA A 50 -18.52 -13.83 25.47
CA ALA A 50 -19.09 -14.81 24.54
C ALA A 50 -18.04 -15.59 23.72
N MET A 51 -16.90 -15.96 24.32
CA MET A 51 -15.74 -16.51 23.60
C MET A 51 -14.97 -17.61 24.37
N ASP A 52 -15.67 -18.45 25.14
CA ASP A 52 -15.00 -19.45 26.01
C ASP A 52 -14.74 -20.83 25.37
N GLU A 53 -14.91 -21.00 24.05
CA GLU A 53 -14.72 -22.31 23.41
C GLU A 53 -13.74 -22.35 22.23
N ILE A 54 -13.09 -21.23 21.87
CA ILE A 54 -12.05 -21.19 20.82
C ILE A 54 -10.67 -20.80 21.38
N THR A 55 -10.58 -20.34 22.64
CA THR A 55 -9.37 -19.76 23.24
C THR A 55 -8.52 -20.78 24.01
N ARG A 56 -8.11 -21.89 23.37
CA ARG A 56 -7.06 -22.77 23.94
C ARG A 56 -5.75 -22.84 23.15
N THR A 57 -5.57 -21.96 22.15
CA THR A 57 -4.32 -21.91 21.37
C THR A 57 -3.61 -20.55 21.33
N SER A 58 -4.05 -19.53 22.09
CA SER A 58 -3.43 -18.19 22.07
C SER A 58 -2.96 -17.68 23.44
N ALA A 59 -2.56 -18.57 24.35
CA ALA A 59 -1.94 -18.19 25.62
C ALA A 59 -0.40 -18.19 25.52
N ALA A 60 0.16 -17.24 24.77
CA ALA A 60 1.60 -16.93 24.81
C ALA A 60 1.90 -15.49 24.35
N LEU A 61 1.12 -14.50 24.78
CA LEU A 61 1.46 -13.07 24.65
C LEU A 61 1.16 -12.36 25.98
N THR A 62 1.92 -12.70 27.02
CA THR A 62 1.93 -11.94 28.26
C THR A 62 3.19 -11.05 28.27
N LEU A 63 2.98 -9.75 28.07
CA LEU A 63 4.01 -8.71 28.08
C LEU A 63 4.74 -8.62 29.44
N SER A 64 6.06 -8.48 29.39
CA SER A 64 6.89 -8.03 30.50
C SER A 64 6.90 -6.50 30.53
N GLN A 65 6.38 -5.90 31.61
CA GLN A 65 6.58 -4.48 31.91
C GLN A 65 8.02 -4.25 32.37
N ALA A 66 8.75 -3.40 31.66
CA ALA A 66 10.02 -2.85 32.12
C ALA A 66 9.91 -1.31 32.12
N ASP A 67 10.15 -0.72 33.29
CA ASP A 67 10.22 0.71 33.56
C ASP A 67 11.21 1.43 32.64
N SER A 68 10.84 2.60 32.12
CA SER A 68 11.79 3.59 31.57
C SER A 68 11.19 4.99 31.55
N ASN A 69 11.63 5.82 32.50
CA ASN A 69 11.52 7.29 32.45
C ASN A 69 12.59 7.83 31.49
N ALA A 70 12.19 8.42 30.35
CA ALA A 70 13.04 9.26 29.51
C ALA A 70 12.21 10.31 28.75
N PRO A 71 12.75 11.52 28.47
CA PRO A 71 11.97 12.68 28.06
C PRO A 71 11.53 12.62 26.59
N GLN A 72 10.35 13.20 26.35
CA GLN A 72 9.64 13.28 25.08
C GLN A 72 10.46 13.97 23.98
N SER A 73 10.52 13.31 22.81
CA SER A 73 10.91 13.90 21.53
C SER A 73 9.73 13.82 20.56
N THR A 74 9.59 14.88 19.76
CA THR A 74 8.46 15.25 18.91
C THR A 74 8.36 14.43 17.63
N ALA A 75 7.12 14.08 17.28
CA ALA A 75 6.59 13.41 16.07
C ALA A 75 6.64 11.86 16.08
N PRO A 76 5.47 11.17 15.95
CA PRO A 76 5.43 9.73 15.78
C PRO A 76 5.75 9.41 14.32
N THR A 77 7.03 9.48 13.95
CA THR A 77 7.48 8.81 12.74
C THR A 77 7.19 7.33 12.93
N THR A 78 6.30 6.75 12.11
CA THR A 78 6.11 5.31 11.99
C THR A 78 7.43 4.70 11.51
N GLN A 79 8.37 4.50 12.43
CA GLN A 79 9.70 3.99 12.16
C GLN A 79 9.58 2.52 11.74
N LEU A 80 10.16 2.23 10.59
CA LEU A 80 10.36 0.89 10.11
C LEU A 80 11.22 0.13 11.14
N SER A 81 10.70 -0.91 11.80
CA SER A 81 11.48 -1.69 12.79
C SER A 81 12.24 -2.86 12.17
N HIS A 82 11.83 -3.27 10.97
CA HIS A 82 12.37 -4.41 10.25
C HIS A 82 12.16 -4.24 8.75
N TYR A 83 13.00 -4.88 7.94
CA TYR A 83 12.87 -4.87 6.48
C TYR A 83 12.68 -6.28 5.90
N ARG A 84 13.63 -7.19 6.15
CA ARG A 84 13.63 -8.58 5.64
C ARG A 84 12.96 -9.57 6.60
N ILE A 85 13.48 -9.66 7.83
CA ILE A 85 13.04 -10.64 8.83
C ILE A 85 11.82 -10.11 9.57
N GLN A 86 10.72 -10.86 9.53
CA GLN A 86 9.48 -10.48 10.20
C GLN A 86 9.53 -10.89 11.69
N PRO A 87 9.12 -10.02 12.61
CA PRO A 87 8.92 -10.40 14.01
C PRO A 87 7.89 -11.54 14.12
N PRO A 88 8.05 -12.49 15.06
CA PRO A 88 7.10 -13.59 15.24
C PRO A 88 5.64 -13.14 15.42
N ALA A 89 5.42 -12.06 16.18
CA ALA A 89 4.09 -11.49 16.38
C ALA A 89 3.45 -10.99 15.07
N LEU A 90 4.25 -10.48 14.13
CA LEU A 90 3.77 -10.08 12.81
C LEU A 90 3.41 -11.30 11.95
N VAL A 91 4.20 -12.38 12.05
CA VAL A 91 3.88 -13.65 11.37
C VAL A 91 2.55 -14.21 11.87
N GLU A 92 2.31 -14.16 13.18
CA GLU A 92 1.04 -14.55 13.79
C GLU A 92 -0.12 -13.66 13.31
N ALA A 93 0.08 -12.35 13.21
CA ALA A 93 -0.93 -11.45 12.64
C ALA A 93 -1.29 -11.82 11.19
N TYR A 94 -0.31 -12.13 10.32
CA TYR A 94 -0.59 -12.62 8.96
C TYR A 94 -1.30 -13.99 8.94
N ALA A 95 -1.00 -14.86 9.91
CA ALA A 95 -1.72 -16.12 10.06
C ALA A 95 -3.18 -15.87 10.43
N LEU A 96 -3.46 -14.96 11.37
CA LEU A 96 -4.82 -14.56 11.72
C LEU A 96 -5.60 -13.95 10.54
N LEU A 97 -4.94 -13.12 9.70
CA LEU A 97 -5.54 -12.63 8.45
C LEU A 97 -5.95 -13.79 7.53
N THR A 98 -5.04 -14.76 7.36
CA THR A 98 -5.26 -15.94 6.53
C THR A 98 -6.40 -16.79 7.07
N THR A 99 -6.38 -17.13 8.36
CA THR A 99 -7.42 -17.91 9.03
C THR A 99 -8.78 -17.22 8.98
N GLY A 100 -8.85 -15.91 9.26
CA GLY A 100 -10.09 -15.13 9.17
C GLY A 100 -10.68 -15.16 7.75
N SER A 101 -9.85 -14.95 6.73
CA SER A 101 -10.27 -14.99 5.32
C SER A 101 -10.79 -16.36 4.89
N GLN A 102 -10.11 -17.45 5.28
CA GLN A 102 -10.54 -18.82 4.96
C GLN A 102 -11.85 -19.18 5.66
N TYR A 103 -12.02 -18.73 6.90
CA TYR A 103 -13.25 -18.91 7.66
C TYR A 103 -14.44 -18.21 7.00
N ILE A 104 -14.27 -16.95 6.58
CA ILE A 104 -15.29 -16.20 5.83
C ILE A 104 -15.59 -16.87 4.50
N HIS A 105 -14.55 -17.25 3.74
CA HIS A 105 -14.69 -17.90 2.44
C HIS A 105 -15.57 -19.16 2.56
N ALA A 106 -15.25 -20.07 3.49
CA ALA A 106 -16.01 -21.30 3.71
C ALA A 106 -17.46 -21.02 4.19
N THR A 107 -17.63 -20.05 5.09
CA THR A 107 -18.94 -19.74 5.68
C THR A 107 -19.87 -19.04 4.68
N SER A 108 -19.34 -18.20 3.79
CA SER A 108 -20.13 -17.41 2.84
C SER A 108 -21.00 -18.26 1.91
N THR A 109 -20.47 -19.38 1.42
CA THR A 109 -21.21 -20.34 0.59
C THR A 109 -22.39 -20.94 1.36
N LYS A 110 -22.12 -21.37 2.61
CA LYS A 110 -23.14 -21.97 3.47
C LYS A 110 -24.20 -20.93 3.82
N TYR A 111 -23.80 -19.72 4.18
CA TYR A 111 -24.71 -18.60 4.44
C TYR A 111 -25.66 -18.38 3.27
N THR A 112 -25.15 -18.29 2.04
CA THR A 112 -25.95 -18.05 0.84
C THR A 112 -26.93 -19.17 0.53
N LEU A 113 -26.52 -20.44 0.68
CA LEU A 113 -27.38 -21.59 0.40
C LEU A 113 -28.48 -21.75 1.46
N VAL A 114 -28.11 -21.62 2.74
CA VAL A 114 -29.02 -21.83 3.87
C VAL A 114 -29.99 -20.65 4.02
N SER A 115 -29.53 -19.41 3.84
CA SER A 115 -30.37 -18.22 3.97
C SER A 115 -31.46 -18.12 2.90
N LYS A 116 -31.38 -18.89 1.80
CA LYS A 116 -32.48 -19.03 0.84
C LYS A 116 -33.63 -19.90 1.37
N ILE A 117 -33.36 -20.76 2.36
CA ILE A 117 -34.31 -21.71 2.94
C ILE A 117 -34.80 -21.20 4.29
N ASP A 118 -33.86 -20.81 5.16
CA ASP A 118 -34.10 -20.30 6.51
C ASP A 118 -33.15 -19.14 6.79
N TYR A 119 -33.61 -17.94 6.45
CA TYR A 119 -32.86 -16.70 6.63
C TYR A 119 -32.77 -16.27 8.10
N GLU A 120 -33.86 -16.43 8.86
CA GLU A 120 -34.00 -15.84 10.19
C GLU A 120 -33.19 -16.59 11.24
N THR A 121 -33.22 -17.93 11.23
CA THR A 121 -32.60 -18.74 12.28
C THR A 121 -31.22 -19.24 11.84
N GLU A 122 -31.19 -20.14 10.87
CA GLU A 122 -29.94 -20.77 10.42
C GLU A 122 -29.05 -19.78 9.65
N GLY A 123 -29.64 -18.94 8.79
CA GLY A 123 -28.96 -17.83 8.14
C GLY A 123 -28.37 -16.85 9.17
N GLY A 124 -29.16 -16.47 10.18
CA GLY A 124 -28.71 -15.63 11.29
C GLY A 124 -27.51 -16.19 12.06
N ASN A 125 -27.51 -17.50 12.36
CA ASN A 125 -26.37 -18.16 12.99
C ASN A 125 -25.11 -18.13 12.11
N LEU A 126 -25.26 -18.35 10.80
CA LEU A 126 -24.17 -18.27 9.85
C LEU A 126 -23.65 -16.83 9.65
N ALA A 127 -24.51 -15.82 9.78
CA ALA A 127 -24.07 -14.42 9.83
C ALA A 127 -23.17 -14.16 11.04
N VAL A 128 -23.48 -14.75 12.20
CA VAL A 128 -22.61 -14.66 13.39
C VAL A 128 -21.26 -15.29 13.12
N GLU A 129 -21.20 -16.41 12.40
CA GLU A 129 -19.93 -17.02 11.99
C GLU A 129 -19.14 -16.14 11.02
N LEU A 130 -19.80 -15.52 10.03
CA LEU A 130 -19.16 -14.52 9.15
C LEU A 130 -18.56 -13.36 9.96
N ARG A 131 -19.28 -12.90 10.99
CA ARG A 131 -18.80 -11.86 11.91
C ARG A 131 -17.53 -12.28 12.64
N LYS A 132 -17.45 -13.51 13.17
CA LYS A 132 -16.24 -14.01 13.85
C LYS A 132 -15.03 -14.00 12.91
N GLY A 133 -15.22 -14.43 11.65
CA GLY A 133 -14.15 -14.35 10.65
C GLY A 133 -13.70 -12.91 10.38
N ALA A 134 -14.64 -11.97 10.32
CA ALA A 134 -14.35 -10.55 10.15
C ALA A 134 -13.63 -9.94 11.38
N GLU A 135 -14.00 -10.35 12.59
CA GLU A 135 -13.34 -9.95 13.84
C GLU A 135 -11.87 -10.42 13.88
N LEU A 136 -11.56 -11.62 13.37
CA LEU A 136 -10.18 -12.09 13.19
C LEU A 136 -9.39 -11.19 12.24
N LEU A 137 -9.96 -10.83 11.08
CA LEU A 137 -9.33 -9.90 10.12
C LEU A 137 -9.10 -8.52 10.75
N GLY A 138 -10.10 -8.01 11.47
CA GLY A 138 -10.03 -6.73 12.18
C GLY A 138 -8.92 -6.72 13.21
N THR A 139 -8.86 -7.75 14.06
CA THR A 139 -7.84 -7.90 15.11
C THR A 139 -6.43 -7.94 14.51
N ALA A 140 -6.24 -8.76 13.48
CA ALA A 140 -4.95 -8.86 12.81
C ALA A 140 -4.53 -7.56 12.11
N THR A 141 -5.49 -6.85 11.50
CA THR A 141 -5.25 -5.53 10.90
C THR A 141 -4.81 -4.53 11.98
N LEU A 142 -5.51 -4.48 13.12
CA LEU A 142 -5.12 -3.60 14.24
C LEU A 142 -3.74 -3.95 14.79
N ALA A 143 -3.39 -5.23 14.86
CA ALA A 143 -2.04 -5.66 15.27
C ALA A 143 -0.97 -5.10 14.32
N VAL A 144 -1.14 -5.23 13.00
CA VAL A 144 -0.20 -4.67 11.98
C VAL A 144 -0.05 -3.15 12.13
N PHE A 145 -1.10 -2.45 12.56
CA PHE A 145 -1.07 -1.00 12.78
C PHE A 145 -0.40 -0.60 14.09
N SER A 146 -0.21 -1.53 15.04
CA SER A 146 0.49 -1.28 16.29
C SER A 146 1.93 -0.79 16.04
N PRO A 147 2.39 0.27 16.74
CA PRO A 147 3.78 0.73 16.65
C PRO A 147 4.82 -0.38 16.91
N GLU A 148 4.49 -1.30 17.82
CA GLU A 148 5.39 -2.40 18.22
C GLU A 148 5.66 -3.39 17.07
N MET A 149 4.74 -3.52 16.11
CA MET A 149 4.98 -4.34 14.93
C MET A 149 5.96 -3.68 13.94
N GLY A 150 6.18 -2.37 14.05
CA GLY A 150 7.03 -1.56 13.17
C GLY A 150 6.84 -1.82 11.69
N CYS A 151 5.59 -2.01 11.28
CA CYS A 151 5.19 -2.05 9.88
C CYS A 151 5.25 -0.65 9.27
N GLY A 152 5.83 -0.54 8.09
CA GLY A 152 5.84 0.68 7.29
C GLY A 152 4.48 0.94 6.63
N PRO A 153 4.27 2.15 6.07
CA PRO A 153 3.00 2.54 5.46
C PRO A 153 2.52 1.61 4.35
N SER A 154 3.40 1.11 3.48
CA SER A 154 3.02 0.21 2.39
C SER A 154 2.38 -1.10 2.91
N ALA A 155 2.99 -1.73 3.92
CA ALA A 155 2.44 -2.96 4.50
C ALA A 155 1.09 -2.71 5.17
N LYS A 156 0.99 -1.60 5.92
CA LYS A 156 -0.26 -1.16 6.54
C LYS A 156 -1.36 -0.90 5.51
N ARG A 157 -1.04 -0.22 4.40
CA ARG A 157 -1.94 0.07 3.28
C ARG A 157 -2.50 -1.21 2.66
N TYR A 158 -1.64 -2.17 2.32
CA TYR A 158 -2.09 -3.46 1.75
C TYR A 158 -3.00 -4.22 2.72
N VAL A 159 -2.58 -4.40 3.98
CA VAL A 159 -3.39 -5.13 4.97
C VAL A 159 -4.74 -4.45 5.19
N LYS A 160 -4.76 -3.12 5.30
CA LYS A 160 -5.99 -2.34 5.44
C LYS A 160 -6.90 -2.47 4.23
N GLN A 161 -6.37 -2.26 3.02
CA GLN A 161 -7.15 -2.29 1.77
C GLN A 161 -7.83 -3.65 1.59
N PHE A 162 -7.08 -4.74 1.77
CA PHE A 162 -7.62 -6.08 1.54
C PHE A 162 -8.61 -6.49 2.63
N SER A 163 -8.32 -6.19 3.90
CA SER A 163 -9.24 -6.48 5.00
C SER A 163 -10.56 -5.71 4.86
N ARG A 164 -10.48 -4.44 4.45
CA ARG A 164 -11.68 -3.63 4.12
C ARG A 164 -12.45 -4.22 2.94
N GLY A 165 -11.76 -4.68 1.89
CA GLY A 165 -12.39 -5.32 0.74
C GLY A 165 -13.20 -6.56 1.12
N VAL A 166 -12.65 -7.42 1.99
CA VAL A 166 -13.37 -8.60 2.51
C VAL A 166 -14.58 -8.18 3.34
N ILE A 167 -14.40 -7.28 4.31
CA ILE A 167 -15.49 -6.86 5.20
C ILE A 167 -16.61 -6.17 4.42
N ALA A 168 -16.29 -5.29 3.47
CA ALA A 168 -17.28 -4.65 2.60
C ALA A 168 -18.06 -5.68 1.76
N SER A 169 -17.38 -6.72 1.26
CA SER A 169 -18.02 -7.80 0.50
C SER A 169 -18.97 -8.62 1.38
N VAL A 170 -18.58 -8.91 2.63
CA VAL A 170 -19.44 -9.61 3.60
C VAL A 170 -20.65 -8.76 3.99
N ILE A 171 -20.46 -7.46 4.26
CA ILE A 171 -21.56 -6.50 4.50
C ILE A 171 -22.55 -6.57 3.33
N SER A 172 -22.05 -6.42 2.10
CA SER A 172 -22.90 -6.42 0.90
C SER A 172 -23.65 -7.74 0.69
N LEU A 173 -23.05 -8.88 1.08
CA LEU A 173 -23.72 -10.18 1.05
C LEU A 173 -24.86 -10.26 2.08
N VAL A 174 -24.60 -9.90 3.34
CA VAL A 174 -25.61 -9.95 4.41
C VAL A 174 -26.74 -8.96 4.15
N GLU A 175 -26.43 -7.74 3.69
CA GLU A 175 -27.41 -6.73 3.29
C GLU A 175 -28.34 -7.23 2.19
N ALA A 176 -27.81 -7.96 1.20
CA ALA A 176 -28.62 -8.47 0.10
C ALA A 176 -29.67 -9.49 0.56
N PHE A 177 -29.40 -10.24 1.62
CA PHE A 177 -30.40 -11.12 2.23
C PHE A 177 -31.36 -10.35 3.15
N GLU A 178 -30.86 -9.40 3.93
CA GLU A 178 -31.68 -8.54 4.81
C GLU A 178 -32.72 -7.72 4.05
N ASN A 179 -32.36 -7.14 2.90
CA ASN A 179 -33.29 -6.38 2.08
C ASN A 179 -34.15 -7.27 1.15
N GLY A 180 -34.02 -8.60 1.25
CA GLY A 180 -34.75 -9.57 0.43
C GLY A 180 -34.28 -9.69 -1.03
N SER A 181 -33.31 -8.87 -1.48
CA SER A 181 -32.83 -8.87 -2.87
C SER A 181 -32.11 -10.16 -3.27
N ALA A 182 -31.70 -11.01 -2.32
CA ALA A 182 -31.12 -12.33 -2.55
C ALA A 182 -32.10 -13.50 -2.30
N ILE A 183 -33.30 -13.22 -1.77
CA ILE A 183 -34.32 -14.22 -1.39
C ILE A 183 -35.39 -14.40 -2.47
N GLY A 184 -35.79 -13.32 -3.15
CA GLY A 184 -36.94 -13.36 -4.08
C GLY A 184 -36.62 -13.77 -5.52
N GLY A 185 -37.39 -14.70 -6.10
CA GLY A 185 -37.44 -14.98 -7.55
C GLY A 185 -36.70 -16.23 -8.03
N ALA A 186 -37.25 -16.90 -9.07
CA ALA A 186 -36.71 -18.14 -9.64
C ALA A 186 -35.33 -17.97 -10.33
N GLU A 187 -34.95 -16.75 -10.69
CA GLU A 187 -33.70 -16.40 -11.40
C GLU A 187 -32.76 -15.53 -10.55
N ASN A 188 -32.90 -15.56 -9.22
CA ASN A 188 -32.14 -14.67 -8.37
C ASN A 188 -30.72 -15.17 -8.09
N HIS A 189 -29.79 -14.65 -8.90
CA HIS A 189 -28.35 -14.89 -8.81
C HIS A 189 -27.61 -13.91 -7.89
N VAL A 190 -28.29 -12.92 -7.28
CA VAL A 190 -27.64 -11.87 -6.47
C VAL A 190 -26.83 -12.45 -5.32
N GLY A 191 -27.41 -13.36 -4.53
CA GLY A 191 -26.69 -14.01 -3.42
C GLY A 191 -25.44 -14.76 -3.89
N ALA A 192 -25.51 -15.44 -5.04
CA ALA A 192 -24.37 -16.15 -5.62
C ALA A 192 -23.30 -15.18 -6.12
N GLN A 193 -23.68 -14.09 -6.79
CA GLN A 193 -22.76 -13.03 -7.23
C GLN A 193 -22.03 -12.39 -6.04
N LYS A 194 -22.76 -12.03 -4.97
CA LYS A 194 -22.18 -11.47 -3.75
C LYS A 194 -21.26 -12.46 -3.03
N THR A 195 -21.59 -13.74 -3.04
CA THR A 195 -20.70 -14.80 -2.54
C THR A 195 -19.41 -14.87 -3.35
N GLY A 196 -19.50 -14.81 -4.69
CA GLY A 196 -18.33 -14.77 -5.57
C GLY A 196 -17.43 -13.56 -5.31
N ALA A 197 -18.02 -12.39 -5.01
CA ALA A 197 -17.27 -11.22 -4.59
C ALA A 197 -16.54 -11.43 -3.24
N VAL A 198 -17.21 -12.06 -2.26
CA VAL A 198 -16.57 -12.44 -0.99
C VAL A 198 -15.39 -13.39 -1.22
N TRP A 199 -15.55 -14.42 -2.07
CA TRP A 199 -14.46 -15.34 -2.40
C TRP A 199 -13.28 -14.62 -3.02
N SER A 200 -13.53 -13.80 -4.05
CA SER A 200 -12.47 -13.03 -4.72
C SER A 200 -11.72 -12.13 -3.74
N ALA A 201 -12.42 -11.47 -2.80
CA ALA A 201 -11.79 -10.66 -1.77
C ALA A 201 -10.98 -11.51 -0.77
N CYS A 202 -11.47 -12.70 -0.38
CA CYS A 202 -10.74 -13.61 0.50
C CYS A 202 -9.49 -14.20 -0.19
N ASP A 203 -9.57 -14.54 -1.47
CA ASP A 203 -8.43 -15.02 -2.26
C ASP A 203 -7.35 -13.95 -2.39
N ALA A 204 -7.75 -12.69 -2.47
CA ALA A 204 -6.83 -11.56 -2.49
C ALA A 204 -5.97 -11.51 -1.21
N ILE A 205 -6.51 -11.87 -0.02
CA ILE A 205 -5.74 -11.93 1.23
C ILE A 205 -4.57 -12.93 1.13
N GLN A 206 -4.73 -14.03 0.39
CA GLN A 206 -3.67 -15.02 0.17
C GLN A 206 -2.50 -14.45 -0.66
N GLN A 207 -2.77 -13.40 -1.44
CA GLN A 207 -1.79 -12.72 -2.29
C GLN A 207 -1.15 -11.50 -1.61
N LEU A 208 -1.42 -11.27 -0.32
CA LEU A 208 -0.85 -10.14 0.42
C LEU A 208 0.69 -10.21 0.44
N PRO A 209 1.38 -9.10 0.13
CA PRO A 209 2.81 -9.03 0.34
C PRO A 209 3.12 -9.08 1.85
N LYS A 210 3.82 -10.12 2.30
CA LYS A 210 4.12 -10.31 3.73
C LYS A 210 5.34 -9.46 4.14
N GLY A 211 5.13 -8.52 5.03
CA GLY A 211 6.18 -7.66 5.61
C GLY A 211 6.54 -6.44 4.75
N ASN A 212 7.40 -5.60 5.30
CA ASN A 212 7.73 -4.29 4.72
C ASN A 212 8.42 -4.40 3.35
N ARG A 213 9.48 -5.21 3.25
CA ARG A 213 10.21 -5.40 1.99
C ARG A 213 9.29 -5.81 0.84
N ASN A 214 8.47 -6.83 1.05
CA ASN A 214 7.62 -7.35 -0.02
C ASN A 214 6.53 -6.34 -0.41
N SER A 215 6.03 -5.56 0.56
CA SER A 215 5.03 -4.53 0.31
C SER A 215 5.61 -3.40 -0.54
N MET A 216 6.77 -2.87 -0.14
CA MET A 216 7.47 -1.81 -0.88
C MET A 216 7.88 -2.28 -2.28
N ARG A 217 8.42 -3.50 -2.40
CA ARG A 217 8.74 -4.09 -3.71
C ARG A 217 7.50 -4.24 -4.59
N ARG A 218 6.35 -4.63 -4.02
CA ARG A 218 5.09 -4.74 -4.77
C ARG A 218 4.63 -3.38 -5.29
N GLU A 219 4.70 -2.32 -4.49
CA GLU A 219 4.38 -0.95 -4.94
C GLU A 219 5.32 -0.51 -6.07
N CYS A 220 6.65 -0.64 -5.90
CA CYS A 220 7.59 -0.30 -6.98
C CYS A 220 7.33 -1.08 -8.27
N MET A 221 7.00 -2.36 -8.19
CA MET A 221 6.70 -3.17 -9.37
C MET A 221 5.40 -2.76 -10.06
N VAL A 222 4.39 -2.34 -9.29
CA VAL A 222 3.15 -1.77 -9.83
C VAL A 222 3.49 -0.49 -10.59
N TRP A 223 4.21 0.45 -9.97
CA TRP A 223 4.60 1.70 -10.64
C TRP A 223 5.47 1.48 -11.88
N ILE A 224 6.40 0.51 -11.85
CA ILE A 224 7.21 0.16 -13.03
C ILE A 224 6.33 -0.36 -14.16
N ARG A 225 5.35 -1.22 -13.85
CA ARG A 225 4.40 -1.73 -14.85
C ARG A 225 3.57 -0.58 -15.42
N ASP A 226 3.00 0.27 -14.56
CA ASP A 226 2.17 1.39 -14.98
C ASP A 226 2.98 2.35 -15.89
N CYS A 227 4.26 2.63 -15.56
CA CYS A 227 5.17 3.36 -16.44
C CYS A 227 5.35 2.70 -17.82
N MET A 228 5.46 1.37 -17.85
CA MET A 228 5.65 0.62 -19.11
C MET A 228 4.38 0.61 -19.97
N GLU A 229 3.21 0.48 -19.34
CA GLU A 229 1.91 0.55 -20.00
C GLU A 229 1.73 1.94 -20.62
N SER A 230 1.94 3.03 -19.85
CA SER A 230 1.87 4.39 -20.38
C SER A 230 2.90 4.66 -21.49
N VAL A 231 4.14 4.18 -21.37
CA VAL A 231 5.14 4.31 -22.45
C VAL A 231 4.66 3.63 -23.73
N THR A 232 4.10 2.43 -23.62
CA THR A 232 3.62 1.68 -24.79
C THR A 232 2.44 2.39 -25.43
N GLU A 233 1.48 2.84 -24.63
CA GLU A 233 0.31 3.59 -25.07
C GLU A 233 0.71 4.86 -25.83
N PHE A 234 1.54 5.72 -25.24
CA PHE A 234 1.95 6.96 -25.92
C PHE A 234 2.87 6.71 -27.12
N GLU A 235 3.68 5.65 -27.11
CA GLU A 235 4.43 5.23 -28.31
C GLU A 235 3.51 4.78 -29.44
N ASP A 236 2.39 4.15 -29.14
CA ASP A 236 1.40 3.74 -30.14
C ASP A 236 0.64 4.95 -30.70
N ILE A 237 0.24 5.91 -29.85
CA ILE A 237 -0.35 7.18 -30.29
C ILE A 237 0.64 7.94 -31.20
N MET A 238 1.92 8.02 -30.83
CA MET A 238 2.95 8.67 -31.66
C MET A 238 3.18 7.97 -33.01
N LYS A 239 2.89 6.66 -33.13
CA LYS A 239 3.01 5.93 -34.42
C LYS A 239 1.85 6.20 -35.35
N SER A 240 0.70 6.65 -34.85
CA SER A 240 -0.47 6.99 -35.66
C SER A 240 -0.22 8.17 -36.62
N GLY A 241 0.82 8.97 -36.37
CA GLY A 241 1.24 10.07 -37.24
C GLY A 241 1.03 11.44 -36.60
N GLU A 242 1.43 12.48 -37.32
CA GLU A 242 1.18 13.87 -36.95
C GLU A 242 -0.15 14.30 -37.57
N ARG A 243 -0.91 15.14 -36.87
CA ARG A 243 -2.06 15.81 -37.46
C ARG A 243 -1.54 16.67 -38.61
N GLU A 244 -1.97 16.40 -39.83
CA GLU A 244 -1.74 17.33 -40.94
C GLU A 244 -2.65 18.53 -40.70
N ASP A 245 -2.11 19.75 -40.75
CA ASP A 245 -2.89 20.99 -40.76
C ASP A 245 -3.64 21.08 -42.11
N ALA A 246 -4.58 20.16 -42.37
CA ALA A 246 -5.37 20.13 -43.58
C ALA A 246 -6.50 21.15 -43.44
N GLU A 247 -6.39 22.27 -44.15
CA GLU A 247 -7.46 23.27 -44.36
C GLU A 247 -8.60 22.69 -45.25
N GLY A 248 -9.03 21.45 -45.01
CA GLY A 248 -10.07 20.76 -45.77
C GLY A 248 -11.30 20.50 -44.91
N GLU A 249 -12.42 21.14 -45.26
CA GLU A 249 -13.75 20.97 -44.65
C GLU A 249 -14.37 19.58 -44.95
N ASP A 250 -13.66 18.47 -44.67
CA ASP A 250 -14.20 17.12 -44.83
C ASP A 250 -14.62 16.53 -43.48
N GLU A 251 -15.91 16.17 -43.38
CA GLU A 251 -16.68 15.77 -42.19
C GLU A 251 -16.25 14.45 -41.49
N ASP A 252 -14.96 14.08 -41.53
CA ASP A 252 -14.38 12.95 -40.76
C ASP A 252 -13.61 13.45 -39.50
N ASP A 253 -14.08 14.56 -38.91
CA ASP A 253 -13.49 15.30 -37.78
C ASP A 253 -13.17 14.49 -36.52
N MET A 254 -13.74 13.29 -36.33
CA MET A 254 -13.55 12.53 -35.09
C MET A 254 -12.19 11.82 -34.98
N ILE A 255 -11.45 11.64 -36.09
CA ILE A 255 -10.12 10.97 -36.06
C ILE A 255 -8.98 11.96 -35.81
N GLU A 256 -9.15 13.24 -36.18
CA GLU A 256 -8.09 14.25 -36.05
C GLU A 256 -7.87 14.75 -34.62
N GLU A 257 -8.87 14.65 -33.75
CA GLU A 257 -8.78 15.11 -32.35
C GLU A 257 -7.87 14.22 -31.49
N GLU A 258 -7.56 12.99 -31.96
CA GLU A 258 -6.69 12.02 -31.28
C GLU A 258 -5.21 12.10 -31.72
N MET A 259 -4.83 13.07 -32.56
CA MET A 259 -3.47 13.20 -33.11
C MET A 259 -2.72 14.41 -32.56
N TYR A 260 -1.40 14.26 -32.35
CA TYR A 260 -0.54 15.37 -31.94
C TYR A 260 -0.15 16.25 -33.13
N THR A 261 -0.10 17.55 -32.90
CA THR A 261 0.60 18.51 -33.76
C THR A 261 2.13 18.28 -33.69
N PRO A 262 2.90 18.81 -34.66
CA PRO A 262 4.36 18.67 -34.66
C PRO A 262 5.07 19.26 -33.41
N VAL A 263 4.44 20.25 -32.76
CA VAL A 263 4.97 20.84 -31.51
C VAL A 263 4.72 19.89 -30.33
N GLU A 264 3.48 19.41 -30.18
CA GLU A 264 3.10 18.46 -29.13
C GLU A 264 3.88 17.16 -29.22
N MET A 265 4.15 16.67 -30.44
CA MET A 265 4.95 15.47 -30.69
C MET A 265 6.35 15.55 -30.04
N LYS A 266 6.98 16.73 -30.00
CA LYS A 266 8.28 16.93 -29.32
C LYS A 266 8.13 16.82 -27.81
N ILE A 267 7.06 17.40 -27.26
CA ILE A 267 6.75 17.38 -25.83
C ILE A 267 6.46 15.96 -25.37
N VAL A 268 5.58 15.24 -26.07
CA VAL A 268 5.21 13.85 -25.78
C VAL A 268 6.44 12.95 -25.85
N ARG A 269 7.29 13.11 -26.87
CA ARG A 269 8.55 12.33 -26.96
C ARG A 269 9.47 12.55 -25.77
N ALA A 270 9.63 13.81 -25.33
CA ALA A 270 10.41 14.12 -24.14
C ALA A 270 9.76 13.54 -22.87
N ALA A 271 8.44 13.61 -22.73
CA ALA A 271 7.69 13.06 -21.61
C ALA A 271 7.78 11.53 -21.53
N VAL A 272 7.62 10.81 -22.65
CA VAL A 272 7.81 9.35 -22.74
C VAL A 272 9.24 8.96 -22.34
N ASN A 273 10.23 9.76 -22.72
CA ASN A 273 11.61 9.57 -22.29
C ASN A 273 11.79 9.75 -20.78
N VAL A 274 11.05 10.66 -20.15
CA VAL A 274 10.98 10.81 -18.68
C VAL A 274 10.31 9.60 -18.03
N MET A 275 9.22 9.06 -18.59
CA MET A 275 8.58 7.83 -18.08
C MET A 275 9.54 6.63 -18.12
N LYS A 276 10.29 6.46 -19.23
CA LYS A 276 11.34 5.42 -19.33
C LYS A 276 12.42 5.59 -18.28
N CYS A 277 12.85 6.82 -18.02
CA CYS A 277 13.80 7.12 -16.95
C CYS A 277 13.22 6.77 -15.57
N SER A 278 11.94 7.10 -15.34
CA SER A 278 11.22 6.82 -14.10
C SER A 278 11.20 5.34 -13.75
N LYS A 279 10.86 4.45 -14.70
CA LYS A 279 10.91 3.01 -14.47
C LYS A 279 12.30 2.52 -14.05
N ASN A 280 13.36 3.09 -14.65
CA ASN A 280 14.74 2.67 -14.36
C ASN A 280 15.17 3.13 -12.96
N VAL A 281 14.79 4.34 -12.55
CA VAL A 281 15.04 4.86 -11.18
C VAL A 281 14.28 4.02 -10.15
N LEU A 282 13.01 3.67 -10.40
CA LEU A 282 12.25 2.77 -9.52
C LEU A 282 12.93 1.39 -9.38
N GLY A 283 13.48 0.86 -10.48
CA GLY A 283 14.27 -0.36 -10.47
C GLY A 283 15.54 -0.24 -9.63
N LEU A 284 16.24 0.89 -9.71
CA LEU A 284 17.41 1.20 -8.89
C LEU A 284 17.06 1.25 -7.39
N VAL A 285 15.96 1.93 -7.03
CA VAL A 285 15.48 2.04 -5.64
C VAL A 285 15.31 0.66 -5.00
N MET A 286 14.64 -0.28 -5.69
CA MET A 286 14.45 -1.62 -5.14
C MET A 286 15.78 -2.33 -4.85
N LYS A 287 16.77 -2.19 -5.74
CA LYS A 287 18.09 -2.80 -5.56
C LYS A 287 18.84 -2.15 -4.40
N ALA A 288 18.83 -0.82 -4.31
CA ALA A 288 19.48 -0.09 -3.24
C ALA A 288 18.88 -0.43 -1.86
N CYS A 289 17.54 -0.49 -1.74
CA CYS A 289 16.88 -0.94 -0.51
C CYS A 289 17.23 -2.39 -0.16
N ASP A 290 17.37 -3.28 -1.14
CA ASP A 290 17.76 -4.66 -0.89
C ASP A 290 19.22 -4.79 -0.41
N CYS A 291 20.15 -4.02 -0.97
CA CYS A 291 21.54 -3.92 -0.52
C CYS A 291 21.64 -3.45 0.93
N VAL A 292 21.00 -2.33 1.28
CA VAL A 292 20.99 -1.83 2.67
C VAL A 292 20.28 -2.81 3.61
N GLY A 293 19.19 -3.43 3.14
CA GLY A 293 18.48 -4.47 3.87
C GLY A 293 19.33 -5.69 4.23
N GLU A 294 20.23 -6.09 3.33
CA GLU A 294 21.19 -7.17 3.57
C GLU A 294 22.27 -6.76 4.58
N CYS A 295 22.74 -5.52 4.50
CA CYS A 295 23.68 -4.98 5.48
C CYS A 295 23.10 -5.00 6.91
N ILE A 296 21.83 -4.61 7.08
CA ILE A 296 21.11 -4.69 8.36
C ILE A 296 21.05 -6.13 8.91
N GLU A 297 20.85 -7.11 8.03
CA GLU A 297 20.77 -8.53 8.40
C GLU A 297 22.13 -9.06 8.86
N ASN A 298 23.20 -8.67 8.17
CA ASN A 298 24.56 -9.01 8.54
C ASN A 298 24.95 -8.42 9.91
N LEU A 299 24.59 -7.16 10.19
CA LEU A 299 24.79 -6.53 11.49
C LEU A 299 24.08 -7.31 12.63
N THR A 300 22.83 -7.73 12.38
CA THR A 300 22.05 -8.47 13.38
C THR A 300 22.64 -9.86 13.67
N THR A 301 23.24 -10.50 12.66
CA THR A 301 23.85 -11.83 12.81
C THR A 301 25.16 -11.76 13.59
N SER A 302 26.00 -10.76 13.30
CA SER A 302 27.28 -10.55 14.00
C SER A 302 27.09 -10.26 15.50
N ASP A 303 26.06 -9.48 15.85
CA ASP A 303 25.71 -9.16 17.25
C ASP A 303 25.33 -10.39 18.09
N SER A 304 24.92 -11.49 17.45
CA SER A 304 24.48 -12.71 18.15
C SER A 304 25.64 -13.62 18.55
N THR A 305 26.84 -13.43 17.96
CA THR A 305 27.99 -14.33 18.12
C THR A 305 29.09 -13.82 19.06
N GLU A 306 29.13 -12.52 19.34
CA GLU A 306 30.17 -11.91 20.16
C GLU A 306 29.60 -11.33 21.46
N ILE A 307 30.36 -11.39 22.57
CA ILE A 307 29.98 -10.75 23.83
C ILE A 307 30.07 -9.24 23.60
N PRO A 308 28.95 -8.50 23.57
CA PRO A 308 28.99 -7.11 23.18
C PRO A 308 29.66 -6.29 24.27
N ASN A 309 30.69 -5.51 23.89
CA ASN A 309 31.08 -4.36 24.70
C ASN A 309 29.92 -3.36 24.68
N SER A 310 29.56 -2.79 25.84
CA SER A 310 28.35 -1.95 25.99
C SER A 310 28.26 -0.76 25.03
N ASN A 311 29.41 -0.23 24.57
CA ASN A 311 29.47 0.87 23.62
C ASN A 311 29.22 0.42 22.17
N ASP A 312 29.59 -0.81 21.81
CA ASP A 312 29.51 -1.33 20.44
C ASP A 312 28.06 -1.70 20.06
N ALA A 313 27.34 -2.28 21.02
CA ALA A 313 25.91 -2.61 20.85
C ALA A 313 25.01 -1.38 20.64
N THR A 314 25.38 -0.23 21.23
CA THR A 314 24.61 1.02 21.05
C THR A 314 24.81 1.57 19.64
N VAL A 315 26.05 1.58 19.15
CA VAL A 315 26.38 2.02 17.79
C VAL A 315 25.71 1.13 16.74
N SER A 316 25.77 -0.21 16.88
CA SER A 316 25.09 -1.14 15.96
C SER A 316 23.58 -0.87 15.85
N ARG A 317 22.91 -0.60 16.98
CA ARG A 317 21.48 -0.29 17.02
C ARG A 317 21.13 1.04 16.36
N ASP A 318 21.92 2.07 16.58
CA ASP A 318 21.72 3.39 15.96
C ASP A 318 21.91 3.29 14.45
N ASN A 319 22.95 2.58 13.98
CA ASN A 319 23.20 2.33 12.57
C ASN A 319 22.02 1.63 11.89
N LYS A 320 21.49 0.57 12.51
CA LYS A 320 20.33 -0.16 12.01
C LYS A 320 19.10 0.74 11.89
N THR A 321 18.85 1.58 12.89
CA THR A 321 17.71 2.50 12.90
C THR A 321 17.83 3.53 11.78
N GLU A 322 19.02 4.08 11.57
CA GLU A 322 19.32 5.04 10.52
C GLU A 322 19.16 4.43 9.11
N MET A 323 19.65 3.19 8.92
CA MET A 323 19.47 2.43 7.68
C MET A 323 18.00 2.15 7.36
N LEU A 324 17.21 1.74 8.35
CA LEU A 324 15.77 1.50 8.19
C LEU A 324 15.02 2.78 7.86
N GLN A 325 15.38 3.89 8.51
CA GLN A 325 14.83 5.22 8.22
C GLN A 325 15.19 5.68 6.81
N TRP A 326 16.41 5.41 6.35
CA TRP A 326 16.82 5.72 4.98
C TRP A 326 16.05 4.90 3.95
N ILE A 327 15.88 3.58 4.16
CA ILE A 327 15.07 2.73 3.29
C ILE A 327 13.65 3.29 3.16
N TYR A 328 13.06 3.68 4.28
CA TYR A 328 11.74 4.30 4.30
C TYR A 328 11.73 5.61 3.50
N ALA A 329 12.62 6.55 3.80
CA ALA A 329 12.69 7.85 3.14
C ALA A 329 12.92 7.73 1.63
N LEU A 330 13.80 6.83 1.19
CA LEU A 330 14.05 6.59 -0.24
C LEU A 330 12.79 6.09 -0.94
N HIS A 331 12.06 5.17 -0.32
CA HIS A 331 10.82 4.66 -0.88
C HIS A 331 9.70 5.72 -0.93
N GLU A 332 9.63 6.63 0.04
CA GLU A 332 8.69 7.77 -0.03
C GLU A 332 9.00 8.69 -1.21
N VAL A 333 10.28 8.96 -1.50
CA VAL A 333 10.68 9.69 -2.72
C VAL A 333 10.33 8.91 -3.99
N ALA A 334 10.52 7.58 -3.97
CA ALA A 334 10.13 6.71 -5.08
C ALA A 334 8.62 6.69 -5.34
N ARG A 335 7.79 6.84 -4.30
CA ARG A 335 6.34 6.96 -4.47
C ARG A 335 5.98 8.18 -5.31
N SER A 336 6.60 9.33 -5.06
CA SER A 336 6.38 10.55 -5.86
C SER A 336 6.72 10.33 -7.34
N ILE A 337 7.72 9.50 -7.65
CA ILE A 337 8.06 9.13 -9.03
C ILE A 337 6.94 8.26 -9.64
N GLY A 338 6.46 7.25 -8.90
CA GLY A 338 5.42 6.34 -9.38
C GLY A 338 4.08 7.02 -9.62
N GLU A 339 3.62 7.82 -8.65
CA GLU A 339 2.37 8.58 -8.74
C GLU A 339 2.47 9.70 -9.79
N GLY A 340 3.60 10.41 -9.84
CA GLY A 340 3.80 11.51 -10.79
C GLY A 340 3.73 11.08 -12.26
N VAL A 341 4.15 9.85 -12.61
CA VAL A 341 3.97 9.32 -13.99
C VAL A 341 2.51 9.25 -14.40
N THR A 342 1.63 8.86 -13.47
CA THR A 342 0.19 8.86 -13.73
C THR A 342 -0.28 10.29 -13.92
N ASP A 343 0.08 11.19 -13.00
CA ASP A 343 -0.39 12.58 -12.97
C ASP A 343 -0.07 13.35 -14.26
N PHE A 344 1.17 13.30 -14.76
CA PHE A 344 1.47 13.96 -16.05
C PHE A 344 1.02 13.12 -17.25
N GLY A 345 0.91 11.80 -17.12
CA GLY A 345 0.43 10.92 -18.18
C GLY A 345 -0.97 11.28 -18.65
N ILE A 346 -1.88 11.60 -17.73
CA ILE A 346 -3.25 12.03 -18.07
C ILE A 346 -3.27 13.34 -18.88
N LEU A 347 -2.24 14.17 -18.73
CA LEU A 347 -2.09 15.46 -19.42
C LEU A 347 -1.43 15.32 -20.80
N LEU A 348 -1.01 14.11 -21.19
CA LEU A 348 -0.39 13.86 -22.48
C LEU A 348 -1.38 13.49 -23.58
N TYR A 349 -2.66 13.24 -23.27
CA TYR A 349 -3.63 12.98 -24.32
C TYR A 349 -3.90 14.26 -25.14
N PRO A 350 -4.02 14.16 -26.48
CA PRO A 350 -4.27 15.31 -27.35
C PRO A 350 -5.71 15.84 -27.21
N PRO A 351 -5.94 17.13 -27.55
CA PRO A 351 -4.92 18.16 -27.73
C PRO A 351 -4.28 18.53 -26.39
N LEU A 352 -2.98 18.82 -26.38
CA LEU A 352 -2.28 19.24 -25.17
C LEU A 352 -2.69 20.65 -24.77
N ASP A 353 -3.03 20.84 -23.51
CA ASP A 353 -3.18 22.18 -22.94
C ASP A 353 -1.80 22.81 -22.72
N LEU A 354 -1.34 23.57 -23.72
CA LEU A 354 -0.09 24.33 -23.70
C LEU A 354 -0.30 25.77 -23.19
N SER A 355 -1.43 26.08 -22.55
CA SER A 355 -1.64 27.43 -22.05
C SER A 355 -0.64 27.77 -20.93
N ASP A 356 0.00 28.94 -21.04
CA ASP A 356 0.95 29.46 -20.04
C ASP A 356 0.28 29.84 -18.69
N SER A 357 -0.97 29.41 -18.45
CA SER A 357 -1.64 29.71 -17.19
C SER A 357 -0.93 28.93 -16.06
N PRO A 358 -0.38 29.61 -15.04
CA PRO A 358 0.33 28.94 -13.96
C PRO A 358 -0.69 28.30 -13.02
N THR A 359 -1.26 27.19 -13.47
CA THR A 359 -2.05 26.29 -12.65
C THR A 359 -1.15 25.14 -12.19
N GLU A 360 -1.33 24.68 -10.96
CA GLU A 360 -0.58 23.55 -10.38
C GLU A 360 -0.73 22.25 -11.20
N SER A 361 -1.72 22.21 -12.10
CA SER A 361 -2.04 21.11 -13.01
C SER A 361 -1.44 21.25 -14.41
N SER A 362 -0.60 22.26 -14.68
CA SER A 362 0.01 22.40 -16.00
C SER A 362 1.00 21.26 -16.31
N LEU A 363 1.02 20.78 -17.56
CA LEU A 363 1.91 19.70 -18.00
C LEU A 363 3.39 20.01 -17.73
N SER A 364 3.80 21.26 -17.97
CA SER A 364 5.17 21.73 -17.71
C SER A 364 5.56 21.61 -16.22
N GLN A 365 4.65 22.00 -15.32
CA GLN A 365 4.88 21.88 -13.88
C GLN A 365 4.95 20.42 -13.44
N GLN A 366 4.05 19.56 -13.93
CA GLN A 366 4.05 18.14 -13.59
C GLN A 366 5.31 17.41 -14.10
N LEU A 367 5.76 17.69 -15.33
CA LEU A 367 7.02 17.17 -15.85
C LEU A 367 8.24 17.65 -15.04
N ASN A 368 8.26 18.92 -14.63
CA ASN A 368 9.34 19.45 -13.79
C ASN A 368 9.33 18.80 -12.40
N ASN A 369 8.16 18.63 -11.78
CA ASN A 369 8.01 17.92 -10.50
C ASN A 369 8.55 16.49 -10.61
N GLN A 370 8.22 15.78 -11.71
CA GLN A 370 8.73 14.44 -11.97
C GLN A 370 10.26 14.42 -12.08
N LEU A 371 10.84 15.33 -12.86
CA LEU A 371 12.30 15.42 -13.02
C LEU A 371 13.01 15.70 -11.69
N GLN A 372 12.43 16.58 -10.85
CA GLN A 372 12.95 16.84 -9.51
C GLN A 372 12.86 15.61 -8.59
N ALA A 373 11.75 14.85 -8.66
CA ALA A 373 11.61 13.61 -7.91
C ALA A 373 12.65 12.57 -8.33
N LEU A 374 12.91 12.43 -9.64
CA LEU A 374 13.95 11.55 -10.18
C LEU A 374 15.35 11.95 -9.68
N GLU A 375 15.69 13.23 -9.81
CA GLU A 375 16.99 13.75 -9.36
C GLU A 375 17.18 13.54 -7.86
N LYS A 376 16.19 13.94 -7.05
CA LYS A 376 16.20 13.75 -5.59
C LYS A 376 16.42 12.29 -5.23
N CYS A 377 15.73 11.37 -5.89
CA CYS A 377 15.82 9.94 -5.61
C CYS A 377 17.22 9.38 -5.89
N VAL A 378 17.80 9.70 -7.05
CA VAL A 378 19.13 9.23 -7.42
C VAL A 378 20.21 9.87 -6.54
N THR A 379 20.08 11.15 -6.22
CA THR A 379 20.99 11.85 -5.30
C THR A 379 20.92 11.27 -3.88
N CYS A 380 19.73 10.90 -3.39
CA CYS A 380 19.58 10.21 -2.10
C CYS A 380 20.34 8.88 -2.03
N ILE A 381 20.55 8.20 -3.17
CA ILE A 381 21.35 6.98 -3.26
C ILE A 381 22.85 7.32 -3.40
N HIS A 382 23.18 8.28 -4.27
CA HIS A 382 24.56 8.67 -4.57
C HIS A 382 25.30 9.30 -3.36
N ASP A 383 24.66 10.27 -2.70
CA ASP A 383 25.24 11.08 -1.62
C ASP A 383 24.96 10.49 -0.23
N SER A 384 24.55 9.23 -0.19
CA SER A 384 24.12 8.58 1.04
C SER A 384 25.26 8.48 2.06
N SER A 385 25.12 9.23 3.15
CA SER A 385 26.00 9.17 4.31
C SER A 385 25.16 9.13 5.58
N PHE A 386 25.66 8.38 6.57
CA PHE A 386 25.01 8.22 7.86
C PHE A 386 25.65 9.18 8.87
N PRO A 387 25.07 10.37 9.15
CA PRO A 387 25.64 11.35 10.07
C PRO A 387 25.94 10.81 11.47
N LEU A 388 25.19 9.82 11.97
CA LEU A 388 25.38 9.32 13.33
C LEU A 388 26.49 8.28 13.42
N SER A 389 26.58 7.39 12.42
CA SER A 389 27.53 6.28 12.42
C SER A 389 28.90 6.63 11.82
N GLY A 390 28.96 7.67 10.98
CA GLY A 390 30.13 7.96 10.15
C GLY A 390 30.41 6.89 9.08
N MET A 391 29.56 5.86 8.97
CA MET A 391 29.66 4.85 7.91
C MET A 391 29.19 5.46 6.59
N SER A 392 29.99 5.30 5.55
CA SER A 392 29.54 5.59 4.20
C SER A 392 28.54 4.51 3.78
N MET A 393 27.34 4.92 3.37
CA MET A 393 26.32 3.98 2.89
C MET A 393 26.73 3.34 1.55
N GLN A 394 27.68 3.95 0.83
CA GLN A 394 28.29 3.35 -0.34
C GLN A 394 28.93 1.99 -0.03
N SER A 395 29.40 1.76 1.21
CA SER A 395 29.92 0.45 1.62
C SER A 395 28.85 -0.65 1.66
N CYS A 396 27.57 -0.27 1.72
CA CYS A 396 26.43 -1.18 1.69
C CYS A 396 25.94 -1.44 0.26
N MET A 397 26.32 -0.62 -0.71
CA MET A 397 25.85 -0.71 -2.10
C MET A 397 26.74 -1.66 -2.90
N SER A 398 26.13 -2.45 -3.79
CA SER A 398 26.91 -3.23 -4.76
C SER A 398 27.47 -2.33 -5.87
N ASP A 399 28.57 -2.76 -6.49
CA ASP A 399 29.18 -2.05 -7.63
C ASP A 399 28.17 -1.77 -8.74
N GLU A 400 27.25 -2.71 -8.99
CA GLU A 400 26.17 -2.56 -9.97
C GLU A 400 25.27 -1.37 -9.61
N VAL A 401 24.86 -1.23 -8.34
CA VAL A 401 24.00 -0.13 -7.87
C VAL A 401 24.73 1.21 -8.02
N VAL A 402 26.01 1.26 -7.70
CA VAL A 402 26.84 2.46 -7.85
C VAL A 402 26.92 2.88 -9.33
N GLU A 403 27.27 1.95 -10.23
CA GLU A 403 27.36 2.22 -11.68
C GLU A 403 25.99 2.67 -12.25
N MET A 404 24.91 1.99 -11.88
CA MET A 404 23.56 2.35 -12.32
C MET A 404 23.16 3.75 -11.85
N THR A 405 23.55 4.14 -10.63
CA THR A 405 23.28 5.46 -10.06
C THR A 405 23.95 6.56 -10.87
N GLU A 406 25.24 6.41 -11.17
CA GLU A 406 26.00 7.38 -12.00
C GLU A 406 25.41 7.50 -13.41
N ARG A 407 25.08 6.37 -14.04
CA ARG A 407 24.47 6.35 -15.36
C ARG A 407 23.10 7.05 -15.37
N LEU A 408 22.27 6.80 -14.35
CA LEU A 408 20.95 7.42 -14.25
C LEU A 408 21.02 8.91 -13.96
N LEU A 409 21.99 9.37 -13.17
CA LEU A 409 22.21 10.80 -12.93
C LEU A 409 22.50 11.56 -14.24
N ASN A 410 23.34 10.98 -15.11
CA ASN A 410 23.60 11.52 -16.45
C ASN A 410 22.38 11.41 -17.39
N GLY A 411 21.62 10.31 -17.28
CA GLY A 411 20.36 10.12 -17.99
C GLY A 411 19.35 11.22 -17.66
N ILE A 412 19.15 11.52 -16.37
CA ILE A 412 18.24 12.57 -15.89
C ILE A 412 18.64 13.94 -16.44
N LYS A 413 19.93 14.31 -16.39
CA LYS A 413 20.42 15.58 -16.98
C LYS A 413 20.06 15.70 -18.45
N THR A 414 20.20 14.61 -19.20
CA THR A 414 19.78 14.55 -20.61
C THR A 414 18.26 14.76 -20.73
N ARG A 415 17.44 14.10 -19.90
CA ARG A 415 15.98 14.27 -19.93
C ARG A 415 15.54 15.70 -19.59
N VAL A 416 16.20 16.36 -18.62
CA VAL A 416 15.96 17.77 -18.29
C VAL A 416 16.22 18.67 -19.51
N ALA A 417 17.29 18.42 -20.26
CA ALA A 417 17.60 19.18 -21.47
C ALA A 417 16.57 18.94 -22.58
N GLU A 418 16.13 17.70 -22.77
CA GLU A 418 15.08 17.34 -23.75
C GLU A 418 13.76 18.06 -23.44
N VAL A 419 13.29 18.01 -22.18
CA VAL A 419 12.04 18.68 -21.78
C VAL A 419 12.14 20.19 -21.95
N LYS A 420 13.25 20.82 -21.52
CA LYS A 420 13.46 22.25 -21.73
C LYS A 420 13.44 22.65 -23.20
N SER A 421 14.09 21.86 -24.06
CA SER A 421 14.13 22.10 -25.50
C SER A 421 12.78 21.87 -26.18
N ALA A 422 11.92 20.99 -25.65
CA ALA A 422 10.60 20.72 -26.21
C ALA A 422 9.56 21.78 -25.80
N MET A 423 9.75 22.41 -24.64
CA MET A 423 8.87 23.46 -24.10
C MET A 423 9.29 24.89 -24.47
N SER A 424 10.42 25.05 -25.18
CA SER A 424 10.89 26.35 -25.70
C SER A 424 10.52 26.48 -27.17
#